data_AF-A0AAE0A636-F1
#
_entry.id   AF-A0AAE0A636-F1
#
_cell.length_a   1.000
_cell.length_b   1.000
_cell.length_c   1.000
_cell.angle_alpha   90.00
_cell.angle_beta   90.00
_cell.angle_gamma   90.00
#
_symmetry.space_group_name_H-M   'P 1'
#
loop_
_entity.id
_entity.type
_entity.pdbx_description
1 polymer ?
#
loop_
_entity_poly.entity_id
_entity_poly.type
_entity_poly.pdbx_seq_one_letter_code
_entity_poly.pdbx_strand_id
1 'polypeptide(L)'
;MTWLRKSFLYHHFLRPSSSQFGGRLHESFSTQFHRTRSFCGGSLVSLLKRELDHEFLNTQVFKTGFCGSFGYKFTQKRSFSDPRSSSSVESSQPIDAGSSIRKPISLWPGMYHSPVTNALWEARSMMFEKPGDRPSDSVSQSELVAKSPSKSRTSILYKFSSDYILKEQYKNPWNEIRMGKLLEDLDALAGTITYKHCCNDDVATRPLLLVTASVDRMVMKKPILVNTDLEIAGAVTWVGRSSMEIQLEVTQFSQERKKNCFPDTPEPSESVALVANFTFVGRDAKTGKSAPVSQILPETGQEKLLWEEAEERNKMRKRNKADKQMNIDNEDKERLNALLAEGRIFCDMPALADRDSILIQDTCHGNSLICQPQQRNIHGRIFGGFLMRKAFELAFSTAYAFAGAAPRFIEVDHVDFFRPVDVGNFLRFKSYVLYTELENPARPLINVEVIAHVTRPELRTSEVSNKFYFTFTIRPEAMKDGFNIRNVVPATEFEAKRVLERMDAESSRLAEP
;
A
#
# COMPACT_ATOMS: atom_id res chain seq x y z
N MET A 1 -48.74 35.01 -23.78
CA MET A 1 -49.09 35.59 -25.10
C MET A 1 -48.45 34.75 -26.19
N THR A 2 -48.88 34.91 -27.44
CA THR A 2 -48.77 33.90 -28.51
C THR A 2 -48.06 34.42 -29.75
N TRP A 3 -47.30 33.54 -30.42
CA TRP A 3 -46.97 33.52 -31.87
C TRP A 3 -46.18 34.68 -32.54
N LEU A 4 -45.10 34.28 -33.25
CA LEU A 4 -44.59 34.82 -34.54
C LEU A 4 -43.86 36.20 -34.54
N ARG A 5 -43.03 36.59 -35.54
CA ARG A 5 -42.79 36.05 -36.91
C ARG A 5 -41.38 36.40 -37.47
N LYS A 6 -41.06 35.88 -38.67
CA LYS A 6 -39.86 36.09 -39.54
C LYS A 6 -38.64 35.27 -39.12
N SER A 7 -38.08 34.32 -39.89
CA SER A 7 -38.08 33.96 -41.34
C SER A 7 -37.11 34.75 -42.24
N PHE A 8 -36.10 34.05 -42.76
CA PHE A 8 -35.48 34.26 -44.08
C PHE A 8 -35.01 32.91 -44.63
N LEU A 9 -35.10 32.70 -45.96
CA LEU A 9 -34.85 31.39 -46.60
C LEU A 9 -34.58 31.59 -48.11
N TYR A 10 -33.41 31.13 -48.59
CA TYR A 10 -33.06 30.85 -50.00
C TYR A 10 -32.09 29.65 -49.96
N HIS A 11 -32.38 28.49 -50.57
CA HIS A 11 -32.31 28.14 -52.00
C HIS A 11 -30.89 28.30 -52.64
N HIS A 12 -30.36 27.39 -53.48
CA HIS A 12 -30.61 25.94 -53.72
C HIS A 12 -29.52 25.39 -54.70
N PHE A 13 -29.53 24.06 -54.97
CA PHE A 13 -28.93 23.29 -56.11
C PHE A 13 -27.77 22.28 -55.90
N LEU A 14 -28.17 21.00 -55.98
CA LEU A 14 -27.62 19.79 -56.65
C LEU A 14 -26.13 19.34 -56.56
N ARG A 15 -25.99 18.01 -56.37
CA ARG A 15 -24.84 17.15 -56.77
C ARG A 15 -24.91 16.77 -58.27
N PRO A 16 -23.87 16.18 -58.88
CA PRO A 16 -23.83 14.71 -58.98
C PRO A 16 -22.46 14.04 -58.75
N SER A 17 -22.47 12.70 -58.89
CA SER A 17 -21.42 11.68 -58.75
C SER A 17 -20.41 11.64 -59.94
N SER A 18 -19.43 10.72 -60.12
CA SER A 18 -19.13 9.38 -59.56
C SER A 18 -17.73 8.86 -60.02
N SER A 19 -17.15 7.86 -59.31
CA SER A 19 -16.24 6.80 -59.85
C SER A 19 -14.82 7.21 -60.36
N GLN A 20 -13.78 6.36 -60.53
CA GLN A 20 -13.46 4.97 -60.09
C GLN A 20 -11.94 4.68 -60.21
N PHE A 21 -11.47 3.55 -59.65
CA PHE A 21 -10.27 2.73 -59.98
C PHE A 21 -8.83 3.31 -60.05
N GLY A 22 -7.95 2.73 -59.21
CA GLY A 22 -6.87 1.84 -59.70
C GLY A 22 -5.43 2.36 -59.81
N GLY A 23 -4.46 1.78 -59.09
CA GLY A 23 -3.03 2.04 -59.28
C GLY A 23 -2.06 1.17 -58.44
N ARG A 24 -1.06 0.56 -59.10
CA ARG A 24 -0.01 -0.34 -58.58
C ARG A 24 1.23 -0.23 -59.51
N LEU A 25 2.46 -0.59 -59.15
CA LEU A 25 3.08 -1.15 -57.93
C LEU A 25 4.59 -0.81 -57.99
N HIS A 26 5.28 -0.52 -56.87
CA HIS A 26 6.63 -1.10 -56.63
C HIS A 26 7.21 -0.91 -55.22
N GLU A 27 8.10 -1.84 -54.85
CA GLU A 27 9.02 -1.79 -53.70
C GLU A 27 10.43 -1.32 -54.11
N SER A 28 11.24 -0.86 -53.15
CA SER A 28 12.71 -0.87 -53.19
C SER A 28 13.32 -0.73 -51.79
N PHE A 29 14.30 -1.58 -51.45
CA PHE A 29 15.10 -1.50 -50.22
C PHE A 29 16.37 -0.66 -50.44
N SER A 30 16.85 0.08 -49.41
CA SER A 30 18.17 -0.20 -48.78
C SER A 30 18.62 0.85 -47.78
N THR A 31 19.14 0.37 -46.64
CA THR A 31 20.10 0.99 -45.72
C THR A 31 21.37 1.58 -46.38
N GLN A 32 21.93 2.67 -45.84
CA GLN A 32 23.17 2.63 -45.00
C GLN A 32 23.56 3.99 -44.36
N PHE A 33 24.60 3.97 -43.50
CA PHE A 33 25.15 5.07 -42.69
C PHE A 33 26.16 5.96 -43.45
N HIS A 34 26.34 7.24 -43.06
CA HIS A 34 27.56 7.73 -42.36
C HIS A 34 27.50 9.21 -41.85
N ARG A 35 28.53 9.63 -41.09
CA ARG A 35 28.65 10.94 -40.37
C ARG A 35 29.62 11.94 -41.00
N THR A 36 29.33 13.25 -40.87
CA THR A 36 30.25 14.41 -40.62
C THR A 36 29.35 15.64 -40.28
N ARG A 37 29.54 16.49 -39.25
CA ARG A 37 30.63 17.44 -38.85
C ARG A 37 31.01 18.47 -39.94
N SER A 38 31.13 19.79 -39.70
CA SER A 38 30.83 20.65 -38.53
C SER A 38 31.11 22.15 -38.81
N PHE A 39 30.45 23.09 -38.08
CA PHE A 39 30.64 24.58 -38.10
C PHE A 39 30.31 25.26 -39.46
N CYS A 40 29.98 26.55 -39.63
CA CYS A 40 29.76 27.75 -38.76
C CYS A 40 28.72 28.68 -39.47
N GLY A 41 28.24 29.83 -38.98
CA GLY A 41 28.39 30.55 -37.70
C GLY A 41 28.04 32.06 -37.82
N GLY A 42 27.28 32.63 -36.87
CA GLY A 42 26.80 34.03 -36.86
C GLY A 42 25.47 34.25 -37.63
N SER A 43 24.72 35.36 -37.45
CA SER A 43 24.73 36.42 -36.43
C SER A 43 23.52 37.35 -36.68
N LEU A 44 22.70 37.68 -35.67
CA LEU A 44 21.80 38.84 -35.71
C LEU A 44 21.38 39.27 -34.28
N VAL A 45 21.09 40.57 -34.11
CA VAL A 45 20.97 41.28 -32.83
C VAL A 45 19.67 42.12 -32.82
N SER A 46 19.19 42.52 -31.64
CA SER A 46 17.96 43.31 -31.35
C SER A 46 16.66 42.48 -31.43
N LEU A 47 15.59 42.76 -30.66
CA LEU A 47 15.08 44.04 -30.15
C LEU A 47 14.92 44.14 -28.60
N LEU A 48 15.22 45.36 -28.11
CA LEU A 48 14.58 46.12 -26.99
C LEU A 48 14.52 45.60 -25.54
N LYS A 49 14.36 46.60 -24.64
CA LYS A 49 14.45 46.58 -23.17
C LYS A 49 13.80 47.87 -22.64
N ARG A 50 12.88 47.82 -21.65
CA ARG A 50 12.69 48.85 -20.60
C ARG A 50 11.54 48.57 -19.63
N GLU A 51 11.60 49.31 -18.51
CA GLU A 51 10.67 49.46 -17.36
C GLU A 51 11.01 48.59 -16.13
N LEU A 52 11.21 49.15 -14.92
CA LEU A 52 11.47 50.55 -14.51
C LEU A 52 12.17 50.56 -13.13
N ASP A 53 13.03 51.55 -12.82
CA ASP A 53 13.61 51.80 -11.49
C ASP A 53 12.53 52.43 -10.55
N HIS A 54 12.58 52.48 -9.20
CA HIS A 54 13.61 52.62 -8.14
C HIS A 54 13.17 51.80 -6.88
N GLU A 55 13.85 51.67 -5.73
CA GLU A 55 14.68 52.58 -4.92
C GLU A 55 15.92 51.90 -4.25
N PHE A 56 16.76 52.72 -3.62
CA PHE A 56 17.99 52.35 -2.89
C PHE A 56 17.82 52.51 -1.38
N LEU A 57 18.52 51.69 -0.57
CA LEU A 57 19.60 52.20 0.31
C LEU A 57 20.35 51.10 1.10
N ASN A 58 21.66 51.31 1.23
CA ASN A 58 22.58 50.81 2.27
C ASN A 58 22.59 49.32 2.66
N THR A 59 23.57 48.60 2.12
CA THR A 59 24.48 47.79 2.96
C THR A 59 25.90 47.90 2.39
N GLN A 60 26.86 48.43 3.17
CA GLN A 60 28.26 48.44 2.74
C GLN A 60 28.92 47.07 2.95
N VAL A 61 29.80 46.71 2.01
CA VAL A 61 30.58 45.47 2.04
C VAL A 61 31.92 45.72 2.72
N PHE A 62 32.31 44.85 3.64
CA PHE A 62 33.72 44.51 3.84
C PHE A 62 33.92 43.00 3.82
N LYS A 63 34.62 42.52 2.79
CA LYS A 63 35.17 41.17 2.71
C LYS A 63 36.65 41.23 3.07
N THR A 64 37.04 40.52 4.12
CA THR A 64 38.30 39.77 4.16
C THR A 64 38.06 38.52 4.99
N GLY A 65 38.54 37.37 4.53
CA GLY A 65 38.56 36.15 5.31
C GLY A 65 39.84 35.38 5.01
N PHE A 66 40.25 34.50 5.92
CA PHE A 66 41.21 33.45 5.62
C PHE A 66 40.95 32.19 6.46
N CYS A 67 41.56 31.08 6.06
CA CYS A 67 41.30 29.73 6.57
C CYS A 67 41.96 29.47 7.95
N GLY A 68 41.35 28.60 8.78
CA GLY A 68 41.89 28.19 10.08
C GLY A 68 41.16 26.97 10.69
N SER A 69 41.79 25.80 10.62
CA SER A 69 41.25 24.46 10.94
C SER A 69 40.79 24.19 12.39
N PHE A 70 39.97 23.13 12.55
CA PHE A 70 39.53 22.53 13.83
C PHE A 70 40.70 22.13 14.77
N GLY A 71 40.50 22.19 16.10
CA GLY A 71 41.61 22.02 17.07
C GLY A 71 41.37 21.53 18.53
N TYR A 72 40.19 21.01 18.90
CA TYR A 72 39.94 20.18 20.12
C TYR A 72 40.19 20.70 21.57
N LYS A 73 39.31 20.19 22.47
CA LYS A 73 39.52 19.82 23.90
C LYS A 73 39.67 20.90 25.01
N PHE A 74 38.54 21.12 25.69
CA PHE A 74 38.32 20.74 27.11
C PHE A 74 39.36 21.14 28.17
N THR A 75 38.96 22.01 29.11
CA THR A 75 39.38 21.87 30.52
C THR A 75 38.29 22.41 31.46
N GLN A 76 38.11 21.74 32.59
CA GLN A 76 37.03 21.99 33.54
C GLN A 76 37.58 22.75 34.76
N LYS A 77 36.93 23.85 35.16
CA LYS A 77 37.07 24.43 36.50
C LYS A 77 35.67 24.63 37.12
N ARG A 78 35.60 24.44 38.44
CA ARG A 78 34.38 24.44 39.26
C ARG A 78 34.66 25.22 40.55
N SER A 79 33.61 25.56 41.30
CA SER A 79 33.62 26.33 42.56
C SER A 79 33.97 27.83 42.39
N PHE A 80 33.51 28.74 43.26
CA PHE A 80 32.72 28.58 44.49
C PHE A 80 31.33 29.23 44.43
N SER A 81 30.55 29.06 45.50
CA SER A 81 29.18 29.56 45.70
C SER A 81 29.12 30.79 46.60
N ASP A 82 28.16 31.69 46.38
CA ASP A 82 27.67 32.63 47.42
C ASP A 82 26.17 32.96 47.18
N PRO A 83 25.36 33.30 48.21
CA PRO A 83 23.89 33.38 48.07
C PRO A 83 23.27 34.79 48.22
N ARG A 84 22.10 34.96 47.57
CA ARG A 84 21.09 36.04 47.74
C ARG A 84 21.38 37.44 47.15
N SER A 85 20.79 37.71 45.99
CA SER A 85 19.98 38.93 45.74
C SER A 85 19.04 38.71 44.55
N SER A 86 17.90 39.41 44.52
CA SER A 86 16.79 39.16 43.59
C SER A 86 16.53 40.31 42.61
N SER A 87 16.47 40.02 41.31
CA SER A 87 15.58 40.74 40.37
C SER A 87 15.43 40.00 39.04
N SER A 88 14.19 39.92 38.58
CA SER A 88 13.69 39.39 37.30
C SER A 88 14.50 39.72 36.04
N VAL A 89 14.89 38.68 35.29
CA VAL A 89 14.80 38.63 33.82
C VAL A 89 14.26 37.25 33.46
N GLU A 90 13.20 37.19 32.65
CA GLU A 90 12.63 35.91 32.19
C GLU A 90 13.51 35.29 31.10
N SER A 91 14.52 34.51 31.51
CA SER A 91 15.21 33.62 30.58
C SER A 91 14.24 32.50 30.16
N SER A 92 13.76 32.56 28.92
CA SER A 92 13.04 31.44 28.30
C SER A 92 13.96 30.22 28.27
N GLN A 93 13.77 29.29 29.21
CA GLN A 93 14.52 28.04 29.20
C GLN A 93 14.20 27.29 27.89
N PRO A 94 15.21 26.75 27.18
CA PRO A 94 14.95 25.92 26.02
C PRO A 94 14.10 24.74 26.48
N ILE A 95 13.01 24.45 25.76
CA ILE A 95 12.10 23.36 26.10
C ILE A 95 12.84 22.04 25.89
N ASP A 96 13.41 21.50 26.96
CA ASP A 96 14.03 20.19 26.95
C ASP A 96 12.95 19.13 26.72
N ALA A 97 13.01 18.48 25.56
CA ALA A 97 12.12 17.40 25.19
C ALA A 97 12.21 16.18 26.14
N GLY A 98 13.31 16.03 26.87
CA GLY A 98 13.50 15.01 27.92
C GLY A 98 12.86 15.37 29.27
N SER A 99 12.55 16.64 29.53
CA SER A 99 12.10 17.12 30.85
C SER A 99 10.69 16.67 31.25
N SER A 100 9.91 16.09 30.32
CA SER A 100 8.53 15.65 30.55
C SER A 100 8.45 14.31 31.30
N ILE A 101 9.11 14.19 32.46
CA ILE A 101 8.84 13.14 33.44
C ILE A 101 7.55 13.51 34.21
N ARG A 102 6.46 13.62 33.46
CA ARG A 102 5.08 13.59 33.99
C ARG A 102 4.61 12.14 33.90
N LYS A 103 3.87 11.67 34.92
CA LYS A 103 3.22 10.33 34.92
C LYS A 103 2.53 10.12 33.56
N PRO A 104 2.75 8.98 32.88
CA PRO A 104 2.71 8.93 31.42
C PRO A 104 1.34 9.33 30.85
N ILE A 105 1.25 10.57 30.38
CA ILE A 105 0.14 11.06 29.56
C ILE A 105 0.33 10.38 28.19
N SER A 106 -0.48 9.36 27.93
CA SER A 106 -0.38 8.43 26.80
C SER A 106 -0.88 9.05 25.49
N LEU A 107 -0.42 10.26 25.17
CA LEU A 107 -0.78 11.07 24.01
C LEU A 107 0.47 11.75 23.42
N TRP A 108 1.36 10.95 22.85
CA TRP A 108 2.45 11.43 21.98
C TRP A 108 2.09 11.21 20.51
N PRO A 109 1.79 12.26 19.72
CA PRO A 109 1.71 12.17 18.28
C PRO A 109 3.05 11.72 17.72
N GLY A 110 3.08 10.57 17.04
CA GLY A 110 4.32 10.02 16.47
C GLY A 110 4.84 8.73 17.11
N MET A 111 4.10 8.08 18.03
CA MET A 111 4.39 6.69 18.37
C MET A 111 4.31 5.84 17.08
N TYR A 112 5.46 5.34 16.61
CA TYR A 112 5.63 4.96 15.20
C TYR A 112 4.85 3.72 14.75
N HIS A 113 4.44 2.89 15.71
CA HIS A 113 3.63 1.67 15.53
C HIS A 113 2.34 1.74 16.31
N SER A 114 1.43 0.81 15.99
CA SER A 114 0.25 0.58 16.82
C SER A 114 0.65 -0.02 18.20
N PRO A 115 -0.20 0.13 19.23
CA PRO A 115 0.00 -0.55 20.52
C PRO A 115 0.08 -2.08 20.38
N VAL A 116 -0.68 -2.66 19.44
CA VAL A 116 -0.69 -4.10 19.20
C VAL A 116 0.59 -4.56 18.48
N THR A 117 1.04 -3.83 17.47
CA THR A 117 2.32 -4.11 16.80
C THR A 117 3.48 -3.99 17.79
N ASN A 118 3.47 -2.99 18.70
CA ASN A 118 4.44 -2.91 19.81
C ASN A 118 4.36 -4.14 20.74
N ALA A 119 3.18 -4.49 21.26
CA ALA A 119 3.01 -5.62 22.18
C ALA A 119 3.41 -6.96 21.55
N LEU A 120 3.16 -7.14 20.26
CA LEU A 120 3.62 -8.31 19.49
C LEU A 120 5.14 -8.32 19.33
N TRP A 121 5.78 -7.16 19.16
CA TRP A 121 7.23 -7.06 19.07
C TRP A 121 7.92 -7.28 20.42
N GLU A 122 7.35 -6.77 21.51
CA GLU A 122 7.77 -7.06 22.88
C GLU A 122 7.67 -8.57 23.17
N ALA A 123 6.53 -9.20 22.83
CA ALA A 123 6.34 -10.64 22.97
C ALA A 123 7.36 -11.46 22.15
N ARG A 124 7.65 -11.07 20.90
CA ARG A 124 8.72 -11.68 20.08
C ARG A 124 10.10 -11.52 20.73
N SER A 125 10.41 -10.34 21.27
CA SER A 125 11.70 -10.08 21.94
C SER A 125 11.88 -10.95 23.18
N MET A 126 10.85 -11.09 24.02
CA MET A 126 10.86 -11.97 25.19
C MET A 126 11.02 -13.47 24.85
N MET A 127 10.60 -13.89 23.64
CA MET A 127 10.90 -15.23 23.12
C MET A 127 12.35 -15.34 22.61
N PHE A 128 12.92 -14.26 22.08
CA PHE A 128 14.29 -14.20 21.56
C PHE A 128 15.35 -14.17 22.66
N GLU A 129 15.04 -13.51 23.78
CA GLU A 129 15.88 -13.36 24.99
C GLU A 129 15.92 -14.61 25.89
N LYS A 130 15.57 -15.79 25.36
CA LYS A 130 15.83 -17.10 25.98
C LYS A 130 16.97 -17.91 25.33
N PRO A 131 18.19 -17.37 25.10
CA PRO A 131 19.32 -18.21 24.73
C PRO A 131 19.82 -18.99 25.95
N GLY A 132 19.65 -20.32 25.93
CA GLY A 132 20.71 -21.17 26.45
C GLY A 132 21.97 -21.00 25.58
N ASP A 133 23.15 -21.26 26.15
CA ASP A 133 24.43 -21.09 25.44
C ASP A 133 24.45 -21.87 24.12
N ARG A 134 24.87 -21.20 23.04
CA ARG A 134 24.79 -21.73 21.67
C ARG A 134 26.18 -22.12 21.17
N PRO A 135 26.48 -23.42 20.95
CA PRO A 135 27.67 -23.84 20.23
C PRO A 135 27.71 -23.27 18.81
N SER A 136 28.90 -23.02 18.28
CA SER A 136 29.11 -22.36 16.98
C SER A 136 28.62 -23.18 15.77
N ASP A 137 28.59 -24.51 15.90
CA ASP A 137 28.52 -25.45 14.79
C ASP A 137 27.31 -26.39 14.92
N SER A 138 26.16 -25.93 14.42
CA SER A 138 24.92 -26.72 14.45
C SER A 138 24.86 -27.74 13.29
N VAL A 139 24.54 -28.98 13.66
CA VAL A 139 24.34 -30.14 12.78
C VAL A 139 23.21 -29.87 11.75
N SER A 140 23.08 -30.73 10.75
CA SER A 140 22.00 -30.69 9.75
C SER A 140 20.60 -30.66 10.39
N GLN A 141 19.66 -29.97 9.74
CA GLN A 141 18.23 -29.96 10.10
C GLN A 141 17.55 -31.31 9.72
N SER A 142 18.06 -32.42 10.26
CA SER A 142 17.69 -33.76 9.83
C SER A 142 16.22 -34.10 10.10
N GLU A 143 15.71 -33.71 11.29
CA GLU A 143 14.35 -34.01 11.72
C GLU A 143 13.70 -32.74 12.31
N LEU A 144 12.98 -32.00 11.47
CA LEU A 144 12.10 -30.91 11.94
C LEU A 144 10.77 -31.50 12.37
N VAL A 145 10.58 -31.66 13.69
CA VAL A 145 9.35 -32.20 14.29
C VAL A 145 8.13 -31.42 13.79
N ALA A 146 7.12 -32.15 13.33
CA ALA A 146 5.86 -31.59 12.86
C ALA A 146 4.98 -31.14 14.04
N LYS A 147 4.18 -30.10 13.83
CA LYS A 147 3.39 -29.42 14.88
C LYS A 147 1.93 -29.34 14.47
N SER A 148 1.01 -29.30 15.43
CA SER A 148 -0.40 -29.00 15.15
C SER A 148 -0.71 -27.51 15.18
N PRO A 149 -1.77 -27.02 14.48
CA PRO A 149 -2.12 -25.60 14.41
C PRO A 149 -2.27 -24.95 15.78
N SER A 150 -2.78 -25.70 16.77
CA SER A 150 -2.92 -25.31 18.18
C SER A 150 -1.61 -24.78 18.81
N LYS A 151 -0.44 -25.32 18.43
CA LYS A 151 0.88 -24.82 18.89
C LYS A 151 1.18 -23.41 18.39
N SER A 152 0.78 -23.09 17.16
CA SER A 152 0.97 -21.78 16.54
C SER A 152 -0.13 -20.76 16.89
N ARG A 153 -1.33 -21.24 17.26
CA ARG A 153 -2.53 -20.43 17.44
C ARG A 153 -2.31 -19.28 18.42
N THR A 154 -2.68 -18.07 18.01
CA THR A 154 -2.49 -16.83 18.77
C THR A 154 -3.65 -15.89 18.45
N SER A 155 -4.17 -15.16 19.45
CA SER A 155 -5.19 -14.12 19.24
C SER A 155 -4.91 -12.84 20.03
N ILE A 156 -5.62 -11.77 19.66
CA ILE A 156 -5.46 -10.42 20.19
C ILE A 156 -6.85 -9.80 20.37
N LEU A 157 -7.18 -9.39 21.59
CA LEU A 157 -8.44 -8.72 21.92
C LEU A 157 -8.26 -7.20 22.00
N TYR A 158 -8.93 -6.49 21.09
CA TYR A 158 -9.00 -5.03 21.03
C TYR A 158 -10.26 -4.56 21.78
N LYS A 159 -10.09 -4.06 23.00
CA LYS A 159 -11.19 -3.67 23.90
C LYS A 159 -11.82 -2.31 23.58
N PHE A 160 -12.15 -2.03 22.32
CA PHE A 160 -12.64 -0.71 21.87
C PHE A 160 -13.89 -0.20 22.61
N SER A 161 -14.69 -1.09 23.22
CA SER A 161 -15.85 -0.70 24.04
C SER A 161 -15.46 -0.03 25.37
N SER A 162 -14.29 -0.35 25.92
CA SER A 162 -13.85 0.08 27.27
C SER A 162 -12.51 0.83 27.30
N ASP A 163 -11.59 0.54 26.38
CA ASP A 163 -10.36 1.30 26.19
C ASP A 163 -10.56 2.43 25.17
N TYR A 164 -10.78 3.63 25.69
CA TYR A 164 -10.94 4.85 24.90
C TYR A 164 -9.66 5.24 24.13
N ILE A 165 -8.48 4.99 24.70
CA ILE A 165 -7.19 5.38 24.09
C ILE A 165 -6.90 4.46 22.90
N LEU A 166 -7.10 3.16 23.07
CA LEU A 166 -7.01 2.20 21.97
C LEU A 166 -8.04 2.53 20.88
N LYS A 167 -9.29 2.83 21.25
CA LYS A 167 -10.32 3.25 20.29
C LYS A 167 -9.90 4.45 19.45
N GLU A 168 -9.55 5.59 20.06
CA GLU A 168 -9.18 6.79 19.28
C GLU A 168 -7.91 6.59 18.44
N GLN A 169 -6.98 5.72 18.86
CA GLN A 169 -5.82 5.37 18.03
C GLN A 169 -6.17 4.55 16.77
N TYR A 170 -7.30 3.85 16.74
CA TYR A 170 -7.75 3.01 15.61
C TYR A 170 -8.97 3.57 14.87
N LYS A 171 -9.63 4.58 15.41
CA LYS A 171 -10.73 5.33 14.81
C LYS A 171 -10.23 6.36 13.79
N ASN A 172 -10.95 6.52 12.69
CA ASN A 172 -10.71 7.56 11.69
C ASN A 172 -11.63 8.79 11.92
N PRO A 173 -11.45 9.92 11.21
CA PRO A 173 -12.25 11.14 11.41
C PRO A 173 -13.77 10.97 11.25
N TRP A 174 -14.21 9.89 10.61
CA TRP A 174 -15.62 9.57 10.36
C TRP A 174 -16.17 8.44 11.25
N ASN A 175 -15.48 8.12 12.35
CA ASN A 175 -15.86 7.05 13.29
C ASN A 175 -15.89 5.63 12.68
N GLU A 176 -15.13 5.39 11.61
CA GLU A 176 -14.85 4.05 11.05
C GLU A 176 -13.43 3.59 11.40
N ILE A 177 -13.12 2.31 11.16
CA ILE A 177 -11.79 1.74 11.43
C ILE A 177 -10.70 2.33 10.52
N ARG A 178 -9.51 2.61 11.08
CA ARG A 178 -8.28 2.91 10.31
C ARG A 178 -7.72 1.62 9.73
N MET A 179 -8.34 1.12 8.66
CA MET A 179 -7.97 -0.15 8.02
C MET A 179 -6.46 -0.28 7.74
N GLY A 180 -5.77 0.79 7.32
CA GLY A 180 -4.31 0.78 7.17
C GLY A 180 -3.53 0.35 8.42
N LYS A 181 -3.99 0.67 9.65
CA LYS A 181 -3.39 0.14 10.90
C LYS A 181 -3.78 -1.31 11.16
N LEU A 182 -4.96 -1.74 10.74
CA LEU A 182 -5.40 -3.13 10.87
C LEU A 182 -4.59 -4.04 9.94
N LEU A 183 -4.31 -3.61 8.71
CA LEU A 183 -3.41 -4.30 7.77
C LEU A 183 -1.97 -4.41 8.31
N GLU A 184 -1.50 -3.39 9.05
CA GLU A 184 -0.20 -3.43 9.74
C GLU A 184 -0.19 -4.46 10.88
N ASP A 185 -1.25 -4.49 11.70
CA ASP A 185 -1.40 -5.47 12.79
C ASP A 185 -1.62 -6.91 12.30
N LEU A 186 -2.30 -7.11 11.17
CA LEU A 186 -2.54 -8.43 10.58
C LEU A 186 -1.20 -9.07 10.16
N ASP A 187 -0.32 -8.35 9.46
CA ASP A 187 1.03 -8.84 9.16
C ASP A 187 1.85 -9.05 10.46
N ALA A 188 1.64 -8.20 11.47
CA ALA A 188 2.30 -8.34 12.78
C ALA A 188 1.86 -9.60 13.53
N LEU A 189 0.58 -9.96 13.50
CA LEU A 189 0.09 -11.21 14.08
C LEU A 189 0.56 -12.41 13.27
N ALA A 190 0.43 -12.39 11.94
CA ALA A 190 0.88 -13.47 11.06
C ALA A 190 2.38 -13.78 11.23
N GLY A 191 3.23 -12.75 11.27
CA GLY A 191 4.66 -12.92 11.54
C GLY A 191 4.98 -13.43 12.95
N THR A 192 4.10 -13.21 13.93
CA THR A 192 4.26 -13.72 15.30
C THR A 192 3.84 -15.18 15.40
N ILE A 193 2.74 -15.57 14.76
CA ILE A 193 2.31 -16.96 14.57
C ILE A 193 3.39 -17.75 13.82
N THR A 194 3.94 -17.19 12.75
CA THR A 194 5.05 -17.79 11.99
C THR A 194 6.29 -18.01 12.88
N TYR A 195 6.66 -17.00 13.67
CA TYR A 195 7.79 -17.10 14.60
C TYR A 195 7.56 -18.18 15.67
N LYS A 196 6.38 -18.19 16.30
CA LYS A 196 5.96 -19.22 17.28
C LYS A 196 5.95 -20.64 16.68
N HIS A 197 5.60 -20.79 15.41
CA HIS A 197 5.65 -22.09 14.71
C HIS A 197 7.08 -22.52 14.37
N CYS A 198 7.97 -21.58 14.03
CA CYS A 198 9.38 -21.86 13.72
C CYS A 198 10.25 -22.08 14.97
N CYS A 199 9.88 -21.51 16.12
CA CYS A 199 10.58 -21.76 17.38
C CYS A 199 10.36 -23.21 17.86
N ASN A 200 11.47 -23.90 18.08
CA ASN A 200 11.54 -25.13 18.88
C ASN A 200 12.18 -24.79 20.22
N ASP A 201 11.85 -25.54 21.27
CA ASP A 201 12.62 -25.51 22.52
C ASP A 201 14.02 -26.17 22.33
N ASP A 202 14.22 -26.93 21.25
CA ASP A 202 15.49 -27.54 20.87
C ASP A 202 16.52 -26.55 20.30
N VAL A 203 17.61 -26.40 21.05
CA VAL A 203 18.77 -25.50 20.84
C VAL A 203 19.45 -25.68 19.47
N ALA A 204 19.28 -26.82 18.80
CA ALA A 204 19.90 -27.13 17.51
C ALA A 204 19.34 -26.35 16.30
N THR A 205 18.21 -25.65 16.46
CA THR A 205 17.49 -25.02 15.34
C THR A 205 18.17 -23.73 14.87
N ARG A 206 18.59 -23.67 13.59
CA ARG A 206 19.23 -22.47 13.01
C ARG A 206 18.26 -21.28 12.97
N PRO A 207 18.74 -20.04 13.21
CA PRO A 207 17.89 -18.86 13.17
C PRO A 207 17.37 -18.62 11.75
N LEU A 208 16.05 -18.63 11.61
CA LEU A 208 15.36 -18.32 10.37
C LEU A 208 15.07 -16.82 10.28
N LEU A 209 15.38 -16.25 9.12
CA LEU A 209 14.86 -14.97 8.67
C LEU A 209 13.45 -15.20 8.12
N LEU A 210 12.43 -14.74 8.85
CA LEU A 210 11.03 -14.85 8.47
C LEU A 210 10.57 -13.57 7.78
N VAL A 211 9.99 -13.70 6.59
CA VAL A 211 9.47 -12.57 5.81
C VAL A 211 8.13 -12.91 5.17
N THR A 212 7.22 -11.95 5.15
CA THR A 212 6.00 -11.96 4.34
C THR A 212 6.38 -12.09 2.88
N ALA A 213 5.81 -13.07 2.17
CA ALA A 213 6.06 -13.33 0.75
C ALA A 213 4.85 -12.98 -0.11
N SER A 214 3.64 -13.28 0.36
CA SER A 214 2.40 -12.74 -0.18
C SER A 214 1.32 -12.62 0.89
N VAL A 215 0.29 -11.84 0.58
CA VAL A 215 -0.99 -11.83 1.30
C VAL A 215 -2.07 -12.05 0.25
N ASP A 216 -2.98 -13.00 0.48
CA ASP A 216 -4.07 -13.29 -0.45
C ASP A 216 -5.15 -12.17 -0.39
N ARG A 217 -6.10 -12.16 -1.33
CA ARG A 217 -7.21 -11.17 -1.40
C ARG A 217 -8.00 -11.09 -0.08
N MET A 218 -8.21 -9.88 0.42
CA MET A 218 -8.87 -9.59 1.70
C MET A 218 -10.13 -8.74 1.45
N VAL A 219 -11.31 -9.36 1.58
CA VAL A 219 -12.63 -8.74 1.32
C VAL A 219 -13.42 -8.54 2.62
N MET A 220 -13.97 -7.35 2.84
CA MET A 220 -14.79 -7.03 4.00
C MET A 220 -16.15 -7.76 3.95
N LYS A 221 -16.36 -8.75 4.83
CA LYS A 221 -17.66 -9.45 4.98
C LYS A 221 -18.72 -8.56 5.62
N LYS A 222 -18.32 -7.70 6.58
CA LYS A 222 -19.17 -6.67 7.22
C LYS A 222 -18.32 -5.50 7.74
N PRO A 223 -18.88 -4.30 7.94
CA PRO A 223 -18.15 -3.17 8.53
C PRO A 223 -17.64 -3.47 9.94
N ILE A 224 -16.42 -3.02 10.25
CA ILE A 224 -15.86 -3.07 11.61
C ILE A 224 -16.27 -1.83 12.39
N LEU A 225 -17.00 -2.03 13.49
CA LEU A 225 -17.52 -0.99 14.35
C LEU A 225 -16.52 -0.65 15.46
N VAL A 226 -16.01 0.59 15.46
CA VAL A 226 -15.00 1.06 16.43
C VAL A 226 -15.52 1.23 17.86
N ASN A 227 -16.79 0.95 18.15
CA ASN A 227 -17.35 0.94 19.51
C ASN A 227 -17.60 -0.47 20.07
N THR A 228 -17.42 -1.51 19.25
CA THR A 228 -17.56 -2.92 19.63
C THR A 228 -16.18 -3.53 19.76
N ASP A 229 -15.96 -4.41 20.73
CA ASP A 229 -14.68 -5.12 20.84
C ASP A 229 -14.42 -5.95 19.57
N LEU A 230 -13.15 -6.08 19.22
CA LEU A 230 -12.66 -6.78 18.03
C LEU A 230 -11.64 -7.82 18.48
N GLU A 231 -11.78 -9.06 18.04
CA GLU A 231 -10.72 -10.06 18.18
C GLU A 231 -10.09 -10.33 16.82
N ILE A 232 -8.78 -10.55 16.79
CA ILE A 232 -8.10 -11.17 15.66
C ILE A 232 -7.46 -12.45 16.17
N ALA A 233 -7.82 -13.58 15.60
CA ALA A 233 -7.28 -14.89 15.94
C ALA A 233 -6.70 -15.57 14.70
N GLY A 234 -5.68 -16.41 14.86
CA GLY A 234 -5.12 -17.14 13.72
C GLY A 234 -4.11 -18.21 14.09
N ALA A 235 -3.77 -19.03 13.11
CA ALA A 235 -2.83 -20.15 13.22
C ALA A 235 -2.20 -20.47 11.85
N VAL A 236 -1.08 -21.20 11.85
CA VAL A 236 -0.57 -21.84 10.63
C VAL A 236 -1.58 -22.91 10.18
N THR A 237 -2.14 -22.74 8.98
CA THR A 237 -3.08 -23.69 8.36
C THR A 237 -2.34 -24.69 7.46
N TRP A 238 -1.34 -24.23 6.72
CA TRP A 238 -0.62 -25.03 5.72
C TRP A 238 0.88 -24.76 5.73
N VAL A 239 1.67 -25.78 5.38
CA VAL A 239 3.14 -25.70 5.30
C VAL A 239 3.65 -26.49 4.10
N GLY A 240 4.54 -25.86 3.33
CA GLY A 240 5.32 -26.49 2.27
C GLY A 240 6.78 -26.71 2.67
N ARG A 241 7.71 -26.67 1.71
CA ARG A 241 9.15 -26.86 2.02
C ARG A 241 9.71 -25.74 2.92
N SER A 242 9.53 -24.48 2.52
CA SER A 242 10.06 -23.29 3.23
C SER A 242 9.04 -22.16 3.35
N SER A 243 7.76 -22.50 3.20
CA SER A 243 6.64 -21.58 3.10
C SER A 243 5.57 -22.04 4.08
N MET A 244 5.00 -21.09 4.83
CA MET A 244 3.90 -21.34 5.75
C MET A 244 2.76 -20.41 5.37
N GLU A 245 1.54 -20.92 5.39
CA GLU A 245 0.34 -20.10 5.29
C GLU A 245 -0.32 -19.96 6.66
N ILE A 246 -0.72 -18.72 6.97
CA ILE A 246 -1.32 -18.32 8.23
C ILE A 246 -2.66 -17.70 7.91
N GLN A 247 -3.75 -18.35 8.33
CA GLN A 247 -5.07 -17.75 8.28
C GLN A 247 -5.31 -16.92 9.55
N LEU A 248 -5.79 -15.70 9.35
CA LEU A 248 -6.29 -14.81 10.39
C LEU A 248 -7.79 -14.56 10.17
N GLU A 249 -8.58 -14.71 11.23
CA GLU A 249 -9.98 -14.29 11.28
C GLU A 249 -10.09 -13.04 12.15
N VAL A 250 -10.83 -12.05 11.66
CA VAL A 250 -11.16 -10.81 12.36
C VAL A 250 -12.62 -10.85 12.76
N THR A 251 -12.93 -10.95 14.04
CA THR A 251 -14.30 -11.18 14.54
C THR A 251 -14.80 -10.01 15.39
N GLN A 252 -16.11 -9.73 15.28
CA GLN A 252 -16.84 -8.85 16.19
C GLN A 252 -18.16 -9.50 16.60
N PHE A 253 -18.32 -9.69 17.91
CA PHE A 253 -19.52 -10.20 18.54
C PHE A 253 -20.48 -9.05 18.88
N SER A 254 -21.71 -9.08 18.36
CA SER A 254 -22.74 -8.12 18.77
C SER A 254 -23.22 -8.41 20.19
N GLN A 255 -23.32 -7.37 21.03
CA GLN A 255 -23.73 -7.55 22.43
C GLN A 255 -25.21 -7.96 22.55
N GLU A 256 -26.04 -7.65 21.56
CA GLU A 256 -27.49 -7.86 21.57
C GLU A 256 -27.88 -9.34 21.62
N ARG A 257 -27.11 -10.25 21.00
CA ARG A 257 -27.40 -11.70 21.04
C ARG A 257 -27.23 -12.34 22.42
N LYS A 258 -26.53 -11.68 23.37
CA LYS A 258 -26.35 -12.22 24.74
C LYS A 258 -27.62 -12.26 25.60
N LYS A 259 -28.78 -11.82 25.10
CA LYS A 259 -30.06 -11.90 25.82
C LYS A 259 -31.07 -12.91 25.27
N ASN A 260 -31.06 -13.20 23.96
CA ASN A 260 -32.18 -13.86 23.28
C ASN A 260 -31.79 -15.09 22.43
N CYS A 261 -30.79 -15.87 22.86
CA CYS A 261 -30.41 -17.12 22.17
C CYS A 261 -30.51 -18.33 23.13
N PHE A 262 -31.17 -19.39 22.67
CA PHE A 262 -31.10 -20.72 23.26
C PHE A 262 -29.68 -21.32 23.02
N PRO A 263 -29.25 -22.35 23.78
CA PRO A 263 -27.86 -22.82 23.74
C PRO A 263 -27.41 -23.43 22.39
N ASP A 264 -28.35 -23.94 21.59
CA ASP A 264 -28.09 -25.00 20.60
C ASP A 264 -28.14 -24.52 19.13
N THR A 265 -27.50 -23.39 18.79
CA THR A 265 -27.37 -22.97 17.37
C THR A 265 -26.05 -22.25 17.09
N PRO A 266 -25.01 -22.96 16.61
CA PRO A 266 -23.70 -22.39 16.30
C PRO A 266 -23.62 -21.86 14.86
N GLU A 267 -23.91 -20.57 14.68
CA GLU A 267 -23.58 -19.80 13.46
C GLU A 267 -22.35 -18.90 13.74
N PRO A 268 -21.10 -19.41 13.61
CA PRO A 268 -19.90 -18.58 13.77
C PRO A 268 -19.70 -17.60 12.60
N SER A 269 -20.30 -17.92 11.44
CA SER A 269 -20.27 -17.23 10.15
C SER A 269 -20.42 -15.69 10.27
N GLU A 270 -21.51 -15.24 10.88
CA GLU A 270 -21.90 -13.82 11.01
C GLU A 270 -20.98 -13.02 11.94
N SER A 271 -20.14 -13.68 12.76
CA SER A 271 -19.21 -12.99 13.66
C SER A 271 -18.01 -12.40 12.92
N VAL A 272 -17.61 -13.00 11.79
CA VAL A 272 -16.39 -12.67 11.04
C VAL A 272 -16.60 -11.42 10.18
N ALA A 273 -15.76 -10.40 10.36
CA ALA A 273 -15.74 -9.17 9.58
C ALA A 273 -14.76 -9.23 8.40
N LEU A 274 -13.65 -9.94 8.56
CA LEU A 274 -12.60 -10.12 7.55
C LEU A 274 -11.88 -11.46 7.78
N VAL A 275 -11.47 -12.12 6.70
CA VAL A 275 -10.51 -13.25 6.73
C VAL A 275 -9.30 -12.85 5.90
N ALA A 276 -8.10 -13.23 6.34
CA ALA A 276 -6.85 -12.89 5.68
C ALA A 276 -5.86 -14.07 5.73
N ASN A 277 -5.39 -14.51 4.56
CA ASN A 277 -4.37 -15.55 4.45
C ASN A 277 -3.01 -14.92 4.12
N PHE A 278 -2.04 -15.10 5.02
CA PHE A 278 -0.68 -14.59 4.87
C PHE A 278 0.28 -15.74 4.54
N THR A 279 1.05 -15.61 3.45
CA THR A 279 2.12 -16.56 3.11
C THR A 279 3.47 -16.00 3.55
N PHE A 280 4.08 -16.64 4.56
CA PHE A 280 5.44 -16.33 5.02
C PHE A 280 6.46 -17.33 4.48
N VAL A 281 7.72 -16.92 4.31
CA VAL A 281 8.82 -17.82 3.94
C VAL A 281 9.98 -17.77 4.92
N GLY A 282 10.51 -18.96 5.23
CA GLY A 282 11.73 -19.15 6.01
C GLY A 282 12.97 -19.11 5.13
N ARG A 283 13.93 -18.26 5.49
CA ARG A 283 15.26 -18.19 4.87
C ARG A 283 16.35 -18.38 5.91
N ASP A 284 17.44 -19.06 5.57
CA ASP A 284 18.61 -19.19 6.44
C ASP A 284 19.28 -17.81 6.62
N ALA A 285 19.48 -17.38 7.86
CA ALA A 285 19.93 -16.01 8.16
C ALA A 285 21.38 -15.70 7.75
N LYS A 286 22.22 -16.71 7.49
CA LYS A 286 23.63 -16.51 7.04
C LYS A 286 23.74 -16.47 5.51
N THR A 287 22.94 -17.25 4.81
CA THR A 287 23.04 -17.47 3.34
C THR A 287 21.91 -16.84 2.53
N GLY A 288 20.82 -16.41 3.17
CA GLY A 288 19.64 -15.84 2.53
C GLY A 288 18.80 -16.84 1.70
N LYS A 289 19.21 -18.12 1.64
CA LYS A 289 18.55 -19.17 0.85
C LYS A 289 17.30 -19.72 1.55
N SER A 290 16.38 -20.28 0.79
CA SER A 290 15.17 -20.97 1.27
C SER A 290 15.52 -22.16 2.17
N ALA A 291 15.08 -22.10 3.43
CA ALA A 291 15.40 -23.07 4.49
C ALA A 291 14.14 -23.86 4.91
N PRO A 292 14.28 -25.15 5.28
CA PRO A 292 13.13 -25.97 5.64
C PRO A 292 12.48 -25.54 6.96
N VAL A 293 11.18 -25.80 7.09
CA VAL A 293 10.34 -25.45 8.27
C VAL A 293 9.54 -26.66 8.76
N SER A 294 9.25 -26.71 10.06
CA SER A 294 8.42 -27.76 10.68
C SER A 294 7.08 -27.90 9.96
N GLN A 295 6.75 -29.12 9.55
CA GLN A 295 5.48 -29.42 8.88
C GLN A 295 4.29 -29.26 9.84
N ILE A 296 3.09 -29.12 9.28
CA ILE A 296 1.85 -28.97 10.04
C ILE A 296 1.05 -30.29 10.01
N LEU A 297 0.44 -30.65 11.14
CA LEU A 297 -0.46 -31.80 11.29
C LEU A 297 -1.83 -31.31 11.78
N PRO A 298 -2.81 -31.13 10.88
CA PRO A 298 -4.19 -30.81 11.25
C PRO A 298 -4.82 -31.88 12.16
N GLU A 299 -5.29 -31.47 13.35
CA GLU A 299 -5.89 -32.38 14.33
C GLU A 299 -7.40 -32.50 14.07
N THR A 300 -8.10 -31.37 14.05
CA THR A 300 -9.56 -31.26 13.91
C THR A 300 -10.05 -31.32 12.47
N GLY A 301 -11.36 -31.53 12.27
CA GLY A 301 -11.98 -31.53 10.93
C GLY A 301 -11.89 -30.17 10.22
N GLN A 302 -12.09 -29.07 10.96
CA GLN A 302 -11.95 -27.71 10.41
C GLN A 302 -10.50 -27.41 9.99
N GLU A 303 -9.52 -27.83 10.79
CA GLU A 303 -8.10 -27.64 10.43
C GLU A 303 -7.69 -28.46 9.20
N LYS A 304 -8.33 -29.61 8.95
CA LYS A 304 -8.10 -30.42 7.73
C LYS A 304 -8.67 -29.73 6.50
N LEU A 305 -9.91 -29.24 6.58
CA LEU A 305 -10.53 -28.42 5.52
C LEU A 305 -9.64 -27.22 5.15
N LEU A 306 -9.21 -26.44 6.15
CA LEU A 306 -8.35 -25.27 5.94
C LEU A 306 -6.96 -25.62 5.36
N TRP A 307 -6.44 -26.81 5.62
CA TRP A 307 -5.19 -27.31 5.03
C TRP A 307 -5.40 -27.73 3.56
N GLU A 308 -6.54 -28.36 3.26
CA GLU A 308 -6.93 -28.77 1.89
C GLU A 308 -7.15 -27.53 1.00
N GLU A 309 -7.96 -26.57 1.44
CA GLU A 309 -8.18 -25.26 0.78
C GLU A 309 -6.85 -24.52 0.49
N ALA A 310 -5.92 -24.53 1.44
CA ALA A 310 -4.63 -23.86 1.32
C ALA A 310 -3.68 -24.60 0.34
N GLU A 311 -3.69 -25.93 0.33
CA GLU A 311 -2.95 -26.71 -0.66
C GLU A 311 -3.57 -26.56 -2.07
N GLU A 312 -4.88 -26.37 -2.20
CA GLU A 312 -5.52 -26.02 -3.47
C GLU A 312 -5.16 -24.62 -3.95
N ARG A 313 -5.25 -23.59 -3.09
CA ARG A 313 -4.74 -22.24 -3.42
C ARG A 313 -3.24 -22.25 -3.74
N ASN A 314 -2.45 -23.14 -3.14
CA ASN A 314 -1.04 -23.37 -3.49
C ASN A 314 -0.86 -24.04 -4.88
N LYS A 315 -1.69 -25.03 -5.24
CA LYS A 315 -1.71 -25.63 -6.58
C LYS A 315 -2.12 -24.61 -7.67
N MET A 316 -3.18 -23.84 -7.43
CA MET A 316 -3.65 -22.79 -8.36
C MET A 316 -2.60 -21.68 -8.53
N ARG A 317 -1.98 -21.19 -7.44
CA ARG A 317 -0.86 -20.23 -7.51
C ARG A 317 0.37 -20.74 -8.27
N LYS A 318 0.51 -22.06 -8.52
CA LYS A 318 1.54 -22.65 -9.39
C LYS A 318 1.09 -22.73 -10.85
N ARG A 319 -0.15 -23.19 -11.12
CA ARG A 319 -0.75 -23.23 -12.48
C ARG A 319 -0.75 -21.84 -13.11
N ASN A 320 -1.36 -20.86 -12.45
CA ASN A 320 -1.49 -19.48 -12.91
C ASN A 320 -0.13 -18.73 -13.09
N LYS A 321 1.01 -19.35 -12.71
CA LYS A 321 2.38 -18.86 -12.98
C LYS A 321 3.04 -19.56 -14.17
N ALA A 322 2.62 -20.76 -14.55
CA ALA A 322 2.98 -21.42 -15.80
C ALA A 322 2.13 -20.91 -16.97
N ASP A 323 0.81 -20.76 -16.74
CA ASP A 323 -0.17 -20.43 -17.78
C ASP A 323 -0.10 -18.96 -18.24
N LYS A 324 0.62 -18.11 -17.50
CA LYS A 324 0.77 -16.66 -17.74
C LYS A 324 1.66 -16.28 -18.93
N GLN A 325 1.77 -17.16 -19.93
CA GLN A 325 2.78 -17.13 -20.99
C GLN A 325 2.20 -17.57 -22.36
N MET A 326 1.10 -16.98 -22.83
CA MET A 326 0.70 -17.01 -24.26
C MET A 326 -0.20 -15.80 -24.62
N ASN A 327 -0.12 -15.40 -25.89
CA ASN A 327 -1.04 -14.63 -26.75
C ASN A 327 -1.88 -13.44 -26.22
N ILE A 328 -1.84 -12.35 -26.99
CA ILE A 328 -2.85 -11.29 -27.02
C ILE A 328 -3.77 -11.57 -28.21
N ASP A 329 -5.00 -12.00 -27.95
CA ASP A 329 -5.95 -12.34 -29.02
C ASP A 329 -6.61 -11.08 -29.63
N ASN A 330 -7.44 -11.26 -30.66
CA ASN A 330 -8.12 -10.13 -31.31
C ASN A 330 -9.20 -9.51 -30.40
N GLU A 331 -9.83 -10.29 -29.55
CA GLU A 331 -10.85 -9.83 -28.59
C GLU A 331 -10.28 -8.77 -27.64
N ASP A 332 -9.08 -8.98 -27.10
CA ASP A 332 -8.39 -7.98 -26.28
C ASP A 332 -8.12 -6.67 -27.03
N LYS A 333 -7.93 -6.70 -28.35
CA LYS A 333 -7.75 -5.47 -29.14
C LYS A 333 -9.05 -4.68 -29.27
N GLU A 334 -10.19 -5.36 -29.31
CA GLU A 334 -11.51 -4.70 -29.33
C GLU A 334 -11.80 -4.11 -27.95
N ARG A 335 -11.60 -4.88 -26.87
CA ARG A 335 -11.70 -4.42 -25.47
C ARG A 335 -10.77 -3.23 -25.19
N LEU A 336 -9.52 -3.29 -25.66
CA LEU A 336 -8.53 -2.21 -25.53
C LEU A 336 -8.94 -0.94 -26.29
N ASN A 337 -9.47 -1.08 -27.51
CA ASN A 337 -9.95 0.06 -28.29
C ASN A 337 -11.22 0.67 -27.70
N ALA A 338 -12.09 -0.11 -27.08
CA ALA A 338 -13.26 0.41 -26.36
C ALA A 338 -12.84 1.28 -25.16
N LEU A 339 -11.93 0.78 -24.31
CA LEU A 339 -11.37 1.57 -23.19
C LEU A 339 -10.66 2.85 -23.64
N LEU A 340 -9.96 2.80 -24.79
CA LEU A 340 -9.26 3.96 -25.35
C LEU A 340 -10.17 4.92 -26.13
N ALA A 341 -11.44 4.60 -26.39
CA ALA A 341 -12.30 5.42 -27.23
C ALA A 341 -12.48 6.83 -26.64
N GLU A 342 -12.93 6.92 -25.39
CA GLU A 342 -13.10 8.20 -24.69
C GLU A 342 -11.75 8.83 -24.33
N GLY A 343 -10.77 8.02 -23.90
CA GLY A 343 -9.42 8.52 -23.59
C GLY A 343 -8.73 9.23 -24.77
N ARG A 344 -8.98 8.78 -26.01
CA ARG A 344 -8.53 9.47 -27.23
C ARG A 344 -9.25 10.80 -27.43
N ILE A 345 -10.55 10.89 -27.13
CA ILE A 345 -11.30 12.17 -27.20
C ILE A 345 -10.76 13.16 -26.16
N PHE A 346 -10.42 12.72 -24.95
CA PHE A 346 -9.72 13.55 -23.95
C PHE A 346 -8.36 14.08 -24.44
N CYS A 347 -7.57 13.25 -25.12
CA CYS A 347 -6.24 13.64 -25.62
C CYS A 347 -6.31 14.56 -26.85
N ASP A 348 -7.10 14.20 -27.85
CA ASP A 348 -7.13 14.86 -29.17
C ASP A 348 -8.13 16.03 -29.23
N MET A 349 -9.22 15.95 -28.47
CA MET A 349 -10.37 16.88 -28.53
C MET A 349 -10.95 17.22 -27.13
N PRO A 350 -10.17 17.68 -26.14
CA PRO A 350 -10.59 17.88 -24.74
C PRO A 350 -11.77 18.87 -24.53
N ALA A 351 -12.11 19.67 -25.54
CA ALA A 351 -13.31 20.50 -25.54
C ALA A 351 -14.61 19.70 -25.69
N LEU A 352 -14.56 18.53 -26.33
CA LEU A 352 -15.69 17.64 -26.66
C LEU A 352 -15.79 16.40 -25.76
N ALA A 353 -14.75 16.13 -24.97
CA ALA A 353 -14.70 15.02 -24.01
C ALA A 353 -15.81 15.11 -22.95
N ASP A 354 -16.28 13.94 -22.49
CA ASP A 354 -17.32 13.82 -21.48
C ASP A 354 -16.95 14.53 -20.16
N ARG A 355 -17.90 15.24 -19.56
CA ARG A 355 -17.70 15.99 -18.31
C ARG A 355 -17.81 15.10 -17.07
N ASP A 356 -18.49 13.96 -17.19
CA ASP A 356 -18.60 12.94 -16.15
C ASP A 356 -17.49 11.88 -16.26
N SER A 357 -16.49 12.09 -17.12
CA SER A 357 -15.28 11.27 -17.25
C SER A 357 -14.00 12.02 -16.80
N ILE A 358 -12.90 11.30 -16.58
CA ILE A 358 -11.57 11.86 -16.29
C ILE A 358 -10.43 10.88 -16.66
N LEU A 359 -9.24 11.39 -17.02
CA LEU A 359 -8.07 10.56 -17.30
C LEU A 359 -7.47 9.94 -16.03
N ILE A 360 -6.97 8.70 -16.13
CA ILE A 360 -6.23 8.02 -15.04
C ILE A 360 -5.11 8.90 -14.45
N GLN A 361 -4.32 9.58 -15.29
CA GLN A 361 -3.21 10.44 -14.83
C GLN A 361 -3.67 11.65 -14.02
N ASP A 362 -4.88 12.17 -14.25
CA ASP A 362 -5.40 13.35 -13.53
C ASP A 362 -5.90 12.98 -12.12
N THR A 363 -6.08 11.69 -11.83
CA THR A 363 -6.35 11.17 -10.48
C THR A 363 -5.08 10.98 -9.64
N CYS A 364 -3.89 11.16 -10.24
CA CYS A 364 -2.60 10.78 -9.68
C CYS A 364 -2.27 11.47 -8.35
N HIS A 365 -1.98 10.68 -7.32
CA HIS A 365 -1.42 11.17 -6.06
C HIS A 365 -0.07 10.49 -5.77
N GLY A 366 0.72 11.08 -4.87
CA GLY A 366 2.04 10.57 -4.54
C GLY A 366 2.47 10.89 -3.11
N ASN A 367 3.26 10.00 -2.53
CA ASN A 367 3.85 10.18 -1.19
C ASN A 367 5.27 9.60 -1.18
N SER A 368 6.20 10.23 -0.48
CA SER A 368 7.62 9.88 -0.49
C SER A 368 8.23 9.99 0.90
N LEU A 369 8.94 8.96 1.35
CA LEU A 369 9.51 8.88 2.70
C LEU A 369 10.85 8.15 2.72
N ILE A 370 11.71 8.50 3.67
CA ILE A 370 12.89 7.69 4.02
C ILE A 370 12.46 6.63 5.03
N CYS A 371 12.81 5.37 4.74
CA CYS A 371 12.56 4.23 5.62
C CYS A 371 13.40 4.34 6.91
N GLN A 372 12.74 4.64 8.03
CA GLN A 372 13.41 4.96 9.30
C GLN A 372 13.76 3.71 10.13
N PRO A 373 14.77 3.76 11.02
CA PRO A 373 15.16 2.63 11.88
C PRO A 373 14.03 2.10 12.76
N GLN A 374 13.04 2.94 13.13
CA GLN A 374 11.87 2.53 13.89
C GLN A 374 10.96 1.58 13.08
N GLN A 375 10.92 1.71 11.76
CA GLN A 375 10.00 0.97 10.87
C GLN A 375 10.50 -0.45 10.51
N ARG A 376 11.58 -0.91 11.16
CA ARG A 376 12.22 -2.20 10.92
C ARG A 376 11.57 -3.31 11.74
N ASN A 377 11.49 -4.51 11.16
CA ASN A 377 11.22 -5.75 11.86
C ASN A 377 12.44 -6.22 12.68
N ILE A 378 12.29 -7.31 13.44
CA ILE A 378 13.35 -7.95 14.24
C ILE A 378 14.60 -8.39 13.45
N HIS A 379 14.55 -8.38 12.11
CA HIS A 379 15.64 -8.71 11.22
C HIS A 379 16.24 -7.48 10.49
N GLY A 380 15.87 -6.27 10.88
CA GLY A 380 16.41 -5.02 10.33
C GLY A 380 15.80 -4.55 9.00
N ARG A 381 14.81 -5.26 8.46
CA ARG A 381 14.11 -4.90 7.21
C ARG A 381 12.81 -4.17 7.46
N ILE A 382 12.36 -3.36 6.51
CA ILE A 382 11.05 -2.71 6.58
C ILE A 382 9.94 -3.74 6.48
N PHE A 383 8.88 -3.49 7.24
CA PHE A 383 7.82 -4.45 7.50
C PHE A 383 6.74 -4.49 6.40
N GLY A 384 6.18 -5.66 6.10
CA GLY A 384 5.18 -5.82 5.04
C GLY A 384 3.91 -5.02 5.34
N GLY A 385 3.43 -5.12 6.57
CA GLY A 385 2.33 -4.34 7.13
C GLY A 385 2.52 -2.84 7.04
N PHE A 386 3.76 -2.34 7.21
CA PHE A 386 4.07 -0.90 7.04
C PHE A 386 3.91 -0.46 5.58
N LEU A 387 4.34 -1.29 4.62
CA LEU A 387 4.15 -1.01 3.19
C LEU A 387 2.65 -1.04 2.82
N MET A 388 1.90 -2.05 3.28
CA MET A 388 0.44 -2.12 3.08
C MET A 388 -0.28 -0.91 3.69
N ARG A 389 0.10 -0.52 4.92
CA ARG A 389 -0.45 0.66 5.58
C ARG A 389 -0.21 1.94 4.79
N LYS A 390 1.02 2.16 4.32
CA LYS A 390 1.37 3.38 3.56
C LYS A 390 0.74 3.40 2.18
N ALA A 391 0.60 2.25 1.53
CA ALA A 391 -0.18 2.12 0.32
C ALA A 391 -1.67 2.41 0.57
N PHE A 392 -2.28 1.85 1.61
CA PHE A 392 -3.68 2.11 1.98
C PHE A 392 -3.94 3.59 2.34
N GLU A 393 -3.08 4.20 3.18
CA GLU A 393 -3.21 5.61 3.59
C GLU A 393 -3.17 6.55 2.35
N LEU A 394 -2.40 6.21 1.31
CA LEU A 394 -2.39 6.95 0.04
C LEU A 394 -3.59 6.58 -0.86
N ALA A 395 -3.96 5.30 -0.97
CA ALA A 395 -5.08 4.84 -1.80
C ALA A 395 -6.41 5.48 -1.34
N PHE A 396 -6.67 5.47 -0.03
CA PHE A 396 -7.81 6.13 0.59
C PHE A 396 -7.84 7.63 0.26
N SER A 397 -6.68 8.31 0.36
CA SER A 397 -6.56 9.73 0.04
C SER A 397 -6.84 10.01 -1.45
N THR A 398 -6.42 9.10 -2.33
CA THR A 398 -6.66 9.17 -3.78
C THR A 398 -8.14 9.02 -4.10
N ALA A 399 -8.80 7.97 -3.56
CA ALA A 399 -10.24 7.76 -3.72
C ALA A 399 -11.07 8.92 -3.17
N TYR A 400 -10.67 9.49 -2.02
CA TYR A 400 -11.37 10.63 -1.42
C TYR A 400 -11.23 11.91 -2.26
N ALA A 401 -10.02 12.24 -2.72
CA ALA A 401 -9.79 13.40 -3.56
C ALA A 401 -10.48 13.28 -4.94
N PHE A 402 -10.51 12.08 -5.51
CA PHE A 402 -11.21 11.76 -6.76
C PHE A 402 -12.74 11.89 -6.63
N ALA A 403 -13.33 11.29 -5.61
CA ALA A 403 -14.79 11.25 -5.46
C ALA A 403 -15.38 12.52 -4.80
N GLY A 404 -14.59 13.29 -4.05
CA GLY A 404 -15.08 14.39 -3.20
C GLY A 404 -15.87 13.93 -1.97
N ALA A 405 -16.30 12.68 -1.91
CA ALA A 405 -16.98 12.05 -0.79
C ALA A 405 -16.08 11.02 -0.08
N ALA A 406 -16.26 10.86 1.23
CA ALA A 406 -15.40 9.99 2.04
C ALA A 406 -15.59 8.51 1.67
N PRO A 407 -14.53 7.81 1.23
CA PRO A 407 -14.63 6.44 0.74
C PRO A 407 -14.72 5.42 1.88
N ARG A 408 -15.36 4.29 1.59
CA ARG A 408 -15.45 3.09 2.44
C ARG A 408 -14.70 1.95 1.75
N PHE A 409 -13.77 1.33 2.47
CA PHE A 409 -12.99 0.19 1.99
C PHE A 409 -13.87 -1.04 1.76
N ILE A 410 -13.70 -1.71 0.62
CA ILE A 410 -14.35 -2.98 0.28
C ILE A 410 -13.33 -4.12 0.33
N GLU A 411 -12.21 -3.99 -0.38
CA GLU A 411 -11.19 -5.03 -0.43
C GLU A 411 -9.80 -4.53 -0.82
N VAL A 412 -8.79 -5.35 -0.52
CA VAL A 412 -7.43 -5.27 -1.08
C VAL A 412 -7.06 -6.61 -1.70
N ASP A 413 -6.34 -6.54 -2.81
CA ASP A 413 -5.94 -7.69 -3.59
C ASP A 413 -4.94 -8.64 -2.96
N HIS A 414 -4.68 -9.73 -3.69
CA HIS A 414 -3.44 -10.48 -3.55
C HIS A 414 -2.22 -9.56 -3.76
N VAL A 415 -1.38 -9.43 -2.73
CA VAL A 415 -0.14 -8.66 -2.76
C VAL A 415 1.06 -9.61 -2.71
N ASP A 416 1.92 -9.58 -3.72
CA ASP A 416 3.22 -10.25 -3.71
C ASP A 416 4.34 -9.31 -3.21
N PHE A 417 5.23 -9.82 -2.35
CA PHE A 417 6.40 -9.11 -1.81
C PHE A 417 7.69 -9.60 -2.48
N PHE A 418 7.85 -9.24 -3.75
CA PHE A 418 8.95 -9.69 -4.60
C PHE A 418 10.34 -9.25 -4.11
N ARG A 419 10.45 -8.08 -3.47
CA ARG A 419 11.72 -7.44 -3.09
C ARG A 419 11.68 -6.98 -1.64
N PRO A 420 12.79 -7.12 -0.88
CA PRO A 420 12.91 -6.50 0.42
C PRO A 420 13.02 -4.98 0.28
N VAL A 421 12.47 -4.26 1.25
CA VAL A 421 12.77 -2.84 1.49
C VAL A 421 13.56 -2.77 2.79
N ASP A 422 14.69 -2.06 2.78
CA ASP A 422 15.60 -1.98 3.93
C ASP A 422 15.58 -0.57 4.56
N VAL A 423 16.06 -0.44 5.80
CA VAL A 423 16.21 0.87 6.47
C VAL A 423 17.15 1.76 5.65
N GLY A 424 16.83 3.06 5.56
CA GLY A 424 17.55 4.04 4.74
C GLY A 424 17.15 4.05 3.26
N ASN A 425 16.29 3.12 2.79
CA ASN A 425 15.74 3.20 1.43
C ASN A 425 14.85 4.45 1.27
N PHE A 426 14.94 5.12 0.12
CA PHE A 426 14.00 6.19 -0.25
C PHE A 426 12.80 5.58 -0.97
N LEU A 427 11.67 5.54 -0.27
CA LEU A 427 10.45 4.86 -0.71
C LEU A 427 9.45 5.87 -1.28
N ARG A 428 9.06 5.68 -2.53
CA ARG A 428 8.20 6.58 -3.31
C ARG A 428 6.96 5.83 -3.78
N PHE A 429 5.82 6.17 -3.21
CA PHE A 429 4.51 5.69 -3.65
C PHE A 429 3.92 6.64 -4.70
N LYS A 430 3.33 6.07 -5.74
CA LYS A 430 2.36 6.74 -6.63
C LYS A 430 1.05 5.97 -6.58
N SER A 431 -0.07 6.66 -6.69
CA SER A 431 -1.40 6.07 -6.71
C SER A 431 -2.26 6.66 -7.82
N TYR A 432 -3.17 5.84 -8.34
CA TYR A 432 -4.05 6.15 -9.46
C TYR A 432 -5.39 5.44 -9.23
N VAL A 433 -6.51 6.09 -9.53
CA VAL A 433 -7.73 5.34 -9.87
C VAL A 433 -7.49 4.76 -11.27
N LEU A 434 -7.65 3.45 -11.43
CA LEU A 434 -7.49 2.80 -12.74
C LEU A 434 -8.78 2.80 -13.55
N TYR A 435 -9.90 2.53 -12.89
CA TYR A 435 -11.26 2.56 -13.45
C TYR A 435 -12.28 2.60 -12.31
N THR A 436 -13.54 2.74 -12.69
CA THR A 436 -14.70 2.73 -11.81
C THR A 436 -15.78 1.80 -12.34
N GLU A 437 -16.43 1.04 -11.47
CA GLU A 437 -17.62 0.26 -11.80
C GLU A 437 -18.85 1.08 -11.43
N LEU A 438 -19.70 1.38 -12.42
CA LEU A 438 -20.84 2.31 -12.31
C LEU A 438 -22.19 1.63 -12.56
N GLU A 439 -22.19 0.33 -12.85
CA GLU A 439 -23.35 -0.52 -13.20
C GLU A 439 -24.37 -0.59 -12.07
N ASN A 440 -23.94 -0.33 -10.83
CA ASN A 440 -24.79 -0.18 -9.65
C ASN A 440 -24.61 1.22 -9.04
N PRO A 441 -25.42 2.23 -9.43
CA PRO A 441 -25.33 3.59 -8.92
C PRO A 441 -25.50 3.73 -7.40
N ALA A 442 -26.12 2.75 -6.72
CA ALA A 442 -26.25 2.74 -5.26
C ALA A 442 -24.99 2.25 -4.54
N ARG A 443 -24.06 1.60 -5.24
CA ARG A 443 -22.77 1.12 -4.70
C ARG A 443 -21.69 1.02 -5.80
N PRO A 444 -21.32 2.15 -6.45
CA PRO A 444 -20.26 2.17 -7.44
C PRO A 444 -18.91 1.89 -6.77
N LEU A 445 -17.97 1.33 -7.53
CA LEU A 445 -16.65 0.94 -7.03
C LEU A 445 -15.54 1.78 -7.68
N ILE A 446 -14.49 2.02 -6.91
CA ILE A 446 -13.33 2.84 -7.25
C ILE A 446 -12.09 1.98 -7.06
N ASN A 447 -11.49 1.53 -8.17
CA ASN A 447 -10.36 0.60 -8.14
C ASN A 447 -9.03 1.37 -8.22
N VAL A 448 -8.34 1.43 -7.09
CA VAL A 448 -7.13 2.24 -6.88
C VAL A 448 -5.89 1.36 -6.85
N GLU A 449 -4.97 1.58 -7.79
CA GLU A 449 -3.62 1.01 -7.73
C GLU A 449 -2.68 1.94 -6.95
N VAL A 450 -1.75 1.36 -6.18
CA VAL A 450 -0.60 2.05 -5.62
C VAL A 450 0.69 1.30 -5.98
N ILE A 451 1.66 1.99 -6.58
CA ILE A 451 2.98 1.47 -6.93
C ILE A 451 4.04 2.00 -5.96
N ALA A 452 4.67 1.11 -5.21
CA ALA A 452 5.78 1.43 -4.31
C ALA A 452 7.13 1.25 -5.03
N HIS A 453 7.89 2.33 -5.15
CA HIS A 453 9.23 2.33 -5.74
C HIS A 453 10.29 2.52 -4.65
N VAL A 454 11.35 1.71 -4.68
CA VAL A 454 12.61 1.99 -3.96
C VAL A 454 13.53 2.75 -4.90
N THR A 455 13.92 3.96 -4.52
CA THR A 455 14.93 4.77 -5.21
C THR A 455 16.20 4.81 -4.35
N ARG A 456 17.37 4.76 -4.99
CA ARG A 456 18.70 4.88 -4.37
C ARG A 456 19.53 5.87 -5.20
N PRO A 457 19.45 7.20 -4.92
CA PRO A 457 20.04 8.24 -5.75
C PRO A 457 21.54 8.07 -6.01
N GLU A 458 22.27 7.59 -4.99
CA GLU A 458 23.72 7.35 -4.98
C GLU A 458 24.12 6.27 -5.99
N LEU A 459 23.27 5.25 -6.13
CA LEU A 459 23.40 4.16 -7.09
C LEU A 459 22.67 4.44 -8.42
N ARG A 460 21.98 5.58 -8.53
CA ARG A 460 21.12 5.97 -9.66
C ARG A 460 20.07 4.93 -10.05
N THR A 461 19.64 4.09 -9.11
CA THR A 461 18.60 3.06 -9.34
C THR A 461 17.24 3.52 -8.81
N SER A 462 16.17 3.15 -9.53
CA SER A 462 14.79 3.30 -9.08
C SER A 462 13.98 2.12 -9.58
N GLU A 463 13.38 1.38 -8.65
CA GLU A 463 12.88 0.02 -8.87
C GLU A 463 11.51 -0.16 -8.23
N VAL A 464 10.56 -0.80 -8.92
CA VAL A 464 9.29 -1.21 -8.28
C VAL A 464 9.58 -2.31 -7.26
N SER A 465 9.11 -2.12 -6.03
CA SER A 465 9.15 -3.12 -4.96
C SER A 465 7.84 -3.91 -4.91
N ASN A 466 6.71 -3.19 -4.94
CA ASN A 466 5.37 -3.74 -4.79
C ASN A 466 4.36 -2.95 -5.63
N LYS A 467 3.27 -3.61 -6.01
CA LYS A 467 2.01 -2.98 -6.37
C LYS A 467 0.94 -3.43 -5.38
N PHE A 468 -0.04 -2.57 -5.13
CA PHE A 468 -1.21 -2.84 -4.31
C PHE A 468 -2.44 -2.38 -5.09
N TYR A 469 -3.54 -3.12 -5.00
CA TYR A 469 -4.82 -2.74 -5.59
C TYR A 469 -5.86 -2.74 -4.48
N PHE A 470 -6.62 -1.66 -4.37
CA PHE A 470 -7.62 -1.42 -3.33
C PHE A 470 -8.93 -0.98 -3.97
N THR A 471 -10.02 -1.67 -3.62
CA THR A 471 -11.37 -1.28 -4.05
C THR A 471 -12.07 -0.52 -2.93
N PHE A 472 -12.59 0.65 -3.25
CA PHE A 472 -13.43 1.45 -2.38
C PHE A 472 -14.83 1.61 -2.98
N THR A 473 -15.82 1.85 -2.14
CA THR A 473 -17.10 2.43 -2.55
C THR A 473 -17.31 3.75 -1.80
N ILE A 474 -18.38 4.48 -2.12
CA ILE A 474 -18.75 5.69 -1.38
C ILE A 474 -19.84 5.36 -0.35
N ARG A 475 -19.87 6.13 0.75
CA ARG A 475 -20.85 5.93 1.83
C ARG A 475 -22.28 6.26 1.37
N PRO A 476 -23.30 5.45 1.68
CA PRO A 476 -24.70 5.70 1.30
C PRO A 476 -25.25 7.05 1.75
N GLU A 477 -24.71 7.62 2.83
CA GLU A 477 -25.08 8.94 3.31
C GLU A 477 -24.69 10.08 2.34
N ALA A 478 -23.67 9.86 1.51
CA ALA A 478 -23.19 10.79 0.48
C ALA A 478 -23.77 10.51 -0.91
N MET A 479 -24.37 9.34 -1.16
CA MET A 479 -25.05 8.99 -2.43
C MET A 479 -26.45 9.63 -2.56
N LYS A 480 -26.68 10.75 -1.86
CA LYS A 480 -27.92 11.51 -1.89
C LYS A 480 -27.81 12.64 -2.91
N ASP A 481 -28.94 13.25 -3.23
CA ASP A 481 -29.01 14.50 -3.99
C ASP A 481 -28.36 14.47 -5.40
N GLY A 482 -28.31 13.28 -6.02
CA GLY A 482 -27.80 13.08 -7.38
C GLY A 482 -26.27 12.98 -7.48
N PHE A 483 -25.58 12.72 -6.37
CA PHE A 483 -24.13 12.49 -6.36
C PHE A 483 -23.74 11.25 -7.20
N ASN A 484 -22.98 11.49 -8.27
CA ASN A 484 -22.31 10.47 -9.08
C ASN A 484 -20.80 10.63 -8.94
N ILE A 485 -20.05 9.52 -8.92
CA ILE A 485 -18.61 9.55 -9.20
C ILE A 485 -18.37 9.56 -10.70
N ARG A 486 -17.22 10.08 -11.15
CA ARG A 486 -16.86 10.08 -12.57
C ARG A 486 -16.46 8.69 -13.06
N ASN A 487 -16.64 8.48 -14.36
CA ASN A 487 -15.94 7.42 -15.08
C ASN A 487 -14.43 7.75 -15.20
N VAL A 488 -13.57 6.73 -15.20
CA VAL A 488 -12.11 6.91 -15.27
C VAL A 488 -11.56 6.15 -16.48
N VAL A 489 -10.88 6.87 -17.37
CA VAL A 489 -10.49 6.36 -18.70
C VAL A 489 -8.96 6.44 -18.93
N PRO A 490 -8.36 5.46 -19.62
CA PRO A 490 -6.93 5.43 -19.92
C PRO A 490 -6.57 6.37 -21.07
N ALA A 491 -5.50 7.16 -20.90
CA ALA A 491 -4.97 8.02 -21.96
C ALA A 491 -4.05 7.25 -22.95
N THR A 492 -3.52 6.10 -22.53
CA THR A 492 -2.51 5.34 -23.29
C THR A 492 -2.81 3.84 -23.35
N GLU A 493 -2.33 3.14 -24.39
CA GLU A 493 -2.42 1.67 -24.47
C GLU A 493 -1.82 0.97 -23.25
N PHE A 494 -0.78 1.54 -22.64
CA PHE A 494 -0.15 0.96 -21.45
C PHE A 494 -1.08 1.04 -20.24
N GLU A 495 -1.82 2.13 -20.08
CA GLU A 495 -2.86 2.25 -19.06
C GLU A 495 -4.05 1.34 -19.34
N ALA A 496 -4.55 1.31 -20.59
CA ALA A 496 -5.67 0.48 -20.97
C ALA A 496 -5.38 -1.02 -20.80
N LYS A 497 -4.16 -1.48 -21.12
CA LYS A 497 -3.72 -2.87 -20.84
C LYS A 497 -3.72 -3.18 -19.35
N ARG A 498 -3.36 -2.22 -18.48
CA ARG A 498 -3.36 -2.39 -17.02
C ARG A 498 -4.77 -2.37 -16.41
N VAL A 499 -5.73 -1.72 -17.07
CA VAL A 499 -7.16 -1.83 -16.75
C VAL A 499 -7.66 -3.24 -17.11
N LEU A 500 -7.38 -3.74 -18.32
CA LEU A 500 -7.75 -5.11 -18.73
C LEU A 500 -7.10 -6.18 -17.83
N GLU A 501 -5.77 -6.14 -17.63
CA GLU A 501 -5.02 -7.03 -16.71
C GLU A 501 -5.65 -7.11 -15.30
N ARG A 502 -6.35 -6.05 -14.89
CA ARG A 502 -6.98 -5.91 -13.58
C ARG A 502 -8.43 -6.42 -13.58
N MET A 503 -9.25 -6.01 -14.56
CA MET A 503 -10.62 -6.51 -14.74
C MET A 503 -10.66 -8.03 -15.02
N ASP A 504 -9.68 -8.55 -15.76
CA ASP A 504 -9.53 -9.99 -16.04
C ASP A 504 -9.09 -10.75 -14.79
N ALA A 505 -8.24 -10.14 -13.95
CA ALA A 505 -7.86 -10.68 -12.66
C ALA A 505 -9.02 -10.68 -11.63
N GLU A 506 -10.05 -9.86 -11.81
CA GLU A 506 -11.30 -9.93 -11.03
C GLU A 506 -12.25 -10.99 -11.58
N SER A 507 -12.52 -10.93 -12.90
CA SER A 507 -13.48 -11.81 -13.57
C SER A 507 -13.08 -13.29 -13.45
N SER A 508 -11.79 -13.59 -13.58
CA SER A 508 -11.24 -14.95 -13.38
C SER A 508 -11.43 -15.51 -11.97
N ARG A 509 -11.78 -14.66 -10.98
CA ARG A 509 -12.01 -15.02 -9.56
C ARG A 509 -13.47 -14.91 -9.14
N LEU A 510 -14.34 -14.45 -10.03
CA LEU A 510 -15.81 -14.56 -9.89
C LEU A 510 -16.34 -15.85 -10.54
N ALA A 511 -15.49 -16.57 -11.28
CA ALA A 511 -15.74 -17.90 -11.83
C ALA A 511 -15.23 -19.05 -10.94
N GLU A 512 -14.73 -18.75 -9.73
CA GLU A 512 -14.50 -19.76 -8.69
C GLU A 512 -15.85 -20.06 -8.01
N PRO A 513 -16.29 -21.34 -7.92
CA PRO A 513 -17.67 -21.72 -7.57
C PRO A 513 -17.99 -21.72 -6.06
#